data_AF-A0A0H3F468-F1
#
_entry.id   AF-A0A0H3F468-F1
#
_cell.length_a   1.000
_cell.length_b   1.000
_cell.length_c   1.000
_cell.angle_alpha   90.00
_cell.angle_beta   90.00
_cell.angle_gamma   90.00
#
_symmetry.space_group_name_H-M   'P 1'
#
loop_
_entity.id
_entity.type
_entity.pdbx_description
1 polymer ?
#
loop_
_entity_poly.entity_id
_entity_poly.type
_entity_poly.pdbx_seq_one_letter_code
_entity_poly.pdbx_strand_id
1 'polypeptide(L)'
;MYEIKASIKNDGRRGKDALLELIPTLNKNCLLAIDGDFDYISECDYRFGKFMSNAYVLHTHSYSRESAVFSKSKIDEVVSKLRLTLPCTFDVNKPIQIISKRYFKALVGFLYLMKKNRDLAINIDIHKPIKKCEFRKYINNDFTSNDKIIQEMTSLLEPIENEIYSYIDERSIEFSSFVEQANRKGLKEDSAYRFISGHVLNDNILLPMLARIKFLMERQSLRSIASEDTSRENKSNMISAIKNHYRDNCKVKTIITHLNLCANDEISKMIHSKVSAIH
;
A
#
# COMPACT_ATOMS: atom_id res chain seq x y z
N MET A 1 -25.13 17.56 6.55
CA MET A 1 -24.14 16.87 7.40
C MET A 1 -24.47 15.39 7.32
N TYR A 2 -23.49 14.53 6.99
CA TYR A 2 -23.71 13.09 6.89
C TYR A 2 -23.51 12.41 8.24
N GLU A 3 -24.32 11.39 8.53
CA GLU A 3 -24.04 10.41 9.58
C GLU A 3 -23.08 9.34 9.02
N ILE A 4 -21.95 9.09 9.68
CA ILE A 4 -20.95 8.10 9.23
C ILE A 4 -21.17 6.78 9.98
N LYS A 5 -21.48 5.71 9.24
CA LYS A 5 -21.61 4.35 9.78
C LYS A 5 -20.48 3.47 9.26
N ALA A 6 -19.64 2.98 10.18
CA ALA A 6 -18.45 2.19 9.83
C ALA A 6 -18.77 0.79 9.29
N SER A 7 -19.93 0.22 9.66
CA SER A 7 -20.37 -1.07 9.15
C SER A 7 -21.88 -1.22 9.25
N ILE A 8 -22.43 -2.10 8.43
CA ILE A 8 -23.84 -2.45 8.42
C ILE A 8 -23.96 -3.94 8.69
N LYS A 9 -24.84 -4.29 9.63
CA LYS A 9 -25.21 -5.67 9.92
C LYS A 9 -26.65 -5.84 9.47
N ASN A 10 -26.87 -6.69 8.48
CA ASN A 10 -28.21 -7.06 8.04
C ASN A 10 -28.30 -8.58 8.07
N ASP A 11 -29.23 -9.13 8.85
CA ASP A 11 -29.65 -10.54 8.84
C ASP A 11 -28.51 -11.58 8.72
N GLY A 12 -27.46 -11.41 9.53
CA GLY A 12 -26.32 -12.34 9.61
C GLY A 12 -25.26 -12.18 8.51
N ARG A 13 -25.48 -11.35 7.49
CA ARG A 13 -24.47 -10.98 6.48
C ARG A 13 -23.57 -9.85 7.01
N ARG A 14 -22.28 -9.94 6.71
CA ARG A 14 -21.26 -8.96 7.14
C ARG A 14 -20.41 -8.53 5.97
N GLY A 15 -19.80 -7.35 6.09
CA GLY A 15 -18.83 -6.85 5.11
C GLY A 15 -19.51 -6.44 3.81
N LYS A 16 -18.80 -6.64 2.70
CA LYS A 16 -19.22 -6.18 1.37
C LYS A 16 -20.64 -6.66 1.02
N ASP A 17 -21.00 -7.92 1.26
CA ASP A 17 -22.30 -8.48 0.87
C ASP A 17 -23.51 -7.73 1.45
N ALA A 18 -23.43 -7.25 2.69
CA ALA A 18 -24.50 -6.46 3.31
C ALA A 18 -24.62 -5.06 2.67
N LEU A 19 -23.54 -4.55 2.08
CA LEU A 19 -23.52 -3.25 1.40
C LEU A 19 -24.17 -3.31 0.01
N LEU A 20 -24.22 -4.48 -0.64
CA LEU A 20 -24.92 -4.64 -1.93
C LEU A 20 -26.40 -4.31 -1.82
N GLU A 21 -27.02 -4.70 -0.71
CA GLU A 21 -28.45 -4.48 -0.46
C GLU A 21 -28.79 -2.99 -0.40
N LEU A 22 -27.82 -2.15 -0.06
CA LEU A 22 -28.01 -0.70 -0.04
C LEU A 22 -27.85 -0.03 -1.39
N ILE A 23 -27.19 -0.65 -2.35
CA ILE A 23 -26.86 -0.02 -3.64
C ILE A 23 -28.10 0.56 -4.34
N PRO A 24 -29.27 -0.12 -4.38
CA PRO A 24 -30.49 0.44 -4.96
C PRO A 24 -31.02 1.69 -4.22
N THR A 25 -30.63 1.89 -2.97
CA THR A 25 -31.10 3.01 -2.12
C THR A 25 -30.18 4.24 -2.19
N LEU A 26 -29.01 4.11 -2.81
CA LEU A 26 -28.02 5.17 -2.84
C LEU A 26 -28.51 6.38 -3.64
N ASN A 27 -28.21 7.57 -3.11
CA ASN A 27 -28.58 8.85 -3.70
C ASN A 27 -27.69 9.95 -3.10
N LYS A 28 -27.92 11.20 -3.47
CA LYS A 28 -27.14 12.35 -2.97
C LYS A 28 -27.17 12.55 -1.44
N ASN A 29 -28.02 11.83 -0.70
CA ASN A 29 -28.10 11.85 0.76
C ASN A 29 -27.64 10.52 1.40
N CYS A 30 -27.36 9.49 0.60
CA CYS A 30 -26.94 8.17 1.06
C CYS A 30 -25.80 7.66 0.17
N LEU A 31 -24.58 7.78 0.69
CA LEU A 31 -23.36 7.37 -0.01
C LEU A 31 -22.81 6.08 0.60
N LEU A 32 -22.19 5.26 -0.25
CA LEU A 32 -21.51 4.04 0.15
C LEU A 32 -20.00 4.22 -0.06
N ALA A 33 -19.17 3.88 0.93
CA ALA A 33 -17.72 3.88 0.79
C ALA A 33 -17.17 2.46 0.91
N ILE A 34 -16.35 2.01 -0.04
CA ILE A 34 -15.77 0.66 -0.09
C ILE A 34 -14.31 0.66 -0.57
N ASP A 35 -13.55 -0.36 -0.17
CA ASP A 35 -12.25 -0.63 -0.78
C ASP A 35 -12.39 -1.15 -2.22
N GLY A 36 -11.54 -0.64 -3.11
CA GLY A 36 -11.58 -0.99 -4.52
C GLY A 36 -11.15 -2.42 -4.82
N ASP A 37 -10.24 -2.98 -4.03
CA ASP A 37 -9.56 -4.26 -4.26
C ASP A 37 -9.08 -4.39 -5.72
N PHE A 38 -9.00 -5.62 -6.22
CA PHE A 38 -8.74 -5.87 -7.65
C PHE A 38 -9.93 -5.51 -8.54
N ASP A 39 -11.15 -5.54 -8.00
CA ASP A 39 -12.39 -5.25 -8.74
C ASP A 39 -12.40 -3.84 -9.34
N TYR A 40 -11.72 -2.88 -8.72
CA TYR A 40 -11.59 -1.54 -9.27
C TYR A 40 -10.99 -1.57 -10.68
N ILE A 41 -9.97 -2.40 -10.92
CA ILE A 41 -9.32 -2.52 -12.23
C ILE A 41 -9.99 -3.61 -13.09
N SER A 42 -10.10 -4.83 -12.55
CA SER A 42 -10.53 -6.01 -13.31
C SER A 42 -12.02 -6.06 -13.58
N GLU A 43 -12.85 -5.39 -12.76
CA GLU A 43 -14.31 -5.49 -12.80
C GLU A 43 -14.81 -6.94 -12.69
N CYS A 44 -14.03 -7.83 -12.05
CA CYS A 44 -14.25 -9.27 -12.09
C CYS A 44 -15.38 -9.77 -11.19
N ASP A 45 -15.69 -9.06 -10.10
CA ASP A 45 -16.88 -9.38 -9.30
C ASP A 45 -18.14 -8.83 -9.98
N TYR A 46 -18.98 -9.72 -10.52
CA TYR A 46 -20.26 -9.35 -11.13
C TYR A 46 -21.21 -8.65 -10.16
N ARG A 47 -21.03 -8.83 -8.85
CA ARG A 47 -21.85 -8.21 -7.80
C ARG A 47 -21.36 -6.81 -7.46
N PHE A 48 -20.06 -6.53 -7.42
CA PHE A 48 -19.55 -5.20 -7.01
C PHE A 48 -18.91 -4.39 -8.13
N GLY A 49 -18.17 -5.04 -9.04
CA GLY A 49 -17.47 -4.39 -10.13
C GLY A 49 -18.40 -3.51 -10.97
N LYS A 50 -19.64 -3.96 -11.18
CA LYS A 50 -20.70 -3.21 -11.89
C LYS A 50 -21.10 -1.91 -11.22
N PHE A 51 -20.92 -1.79 -9.90
CA PHE A 51 -21.32 -0.63 -9.12
C PHE A 51 -20.17 0.33 -8.81
N MET A 52 -18.93 0.01 -9.21
CA MET A 52 -17.79 0.92 -9.10
C MET A 52 -18.01 2.21 -9.90
N SER A 53 -18.82 2.15 -10.97
CA SER A 53 -19.25 3.29 -11.79
C SER A 53 -20.42 4.08 -11.20
N ASN A 54 -21.07 3.60 -10.14
CA ASN A 54 -22.19 4.30 -9.51
C ASN A 54 -21.69 5.63 -8.90
N ALA A 55 -22.39 6.72 -9.20
CA ALA A 55 -22.04 8.07 -8.75
C ALA A 55 -21.99 8.19 -7.22
N TYR A 56 -22.80 7.42 -6.50
CA TYR A 56 -22.96 7.47 -5.05
C TYR A 56 -22.10 6.42 -4.30
N VAL A 57 -21.29 5.63 -5.02
CA VAL A 57 -20.33 4.69 -4.44
C VAL A 57 -18.94 5.31 -4.45
N LEU A 58 -18.43 5.73 -3.30
CA LEU A 58 -17.05 6.15 -3.12
C LEU A 58 -16.16 4.92 -2.95
N HIS A 59 -14.97 4.95 -3.53
CA HIS A 59 -13.98 3.90 -3.33
C HIS A 59 -12.57 4.46 -3.29
N THR A 60 -11.62 3.65 -2.86
CA THR A 60 -10.22 4.06 -2.62
C THR A 60 -9.42 4.34 -3.88
N HIS A 61 -10.00 4.20 -5.08
CA HIS A 61 -9.32 4.31 -6.39
C HIS A 61 -7.98 3.54 -6.48
N SER A 62 -7.85 2.50 -5.66
CA SER A 62 -6.69 1.62 -5.48
C SER A 62 -7.17 0.38 -4.75
N TYR A 63 -6.25 -0.48 -4.30
CA TYR A 63 -6.65 -1.70 -3.61
C TYR A 63 -7.39 -1.43 -2.29
N SER A 64 -6.84 -0.60 -1.41
CA SER A 64 -7.34 -0.44 -0.03
C SER A 64 -7.14 0.95 0.53
N ARG A 65 -7.67 1.20 1.72
CA ARG A 65 -7.33 2.38 2.52
C ARG A 65 -5.83 2.53 2.75
N GLU A 66 -5.11 1.44 3.04
CA GLU A 66 -3.65 1.45 3.22
C GLU A 66 -2.97 2.02 1.97
N SER A 67 -3.39 1.58 0.79
CA SER A 67 -2.90 2.08 -0.50
C SER A 67 -3.12 3.59 -0.69
N ALA A 68 -4.24 4.11 -0.17
CA ALA A 68 -4.55 5.54 -0.21
C ALA A 68 -3.68 6.34 0.79
N VAL A 69 -3.46 5.79 1.99
CA VAL A 69 -2.65 6.42 3.05
C VAL A 69 -1.16 6.47 2.69
N PHE A 70 -0.62 5.43 2.06
CA PHE A 70 0.80 5.32 1.75
C PHE A 70 1.20 6.05 0.46
N SER A 71 0.85 7.33 0.34
CA SER A 71 1.45 8.20 -0.66
C SER A 71 2.93 8.46 -0.34
N LYS A 72 3.71 8.84 -1.36
CA LYS A 72 5.14 9.19 -1.23
C LYS A 72 5.41 10.14 -0.06
N SER A 73 4.65 11.23 0.00
CA SER A 73 4.74 12.26 1.04
C SER A 73 4.42 11.74 2.44
N LYS A 74 3.49 10.78 2.56
CA LYS A 74 3.11 10.20 3.85
C LYS A 74 4.14 9.19 4.34
N ILE A 75 4.79 8.46 3.44
CA ILE A 75 5.94 7.62 3.78
C ILE A 75 7.09 8.50 4.31
N ASP A 76 7.39 9.61 3.63
CA ASP A 76 8.39 10.59 4.09
C ASP A 76 8.02 11.18 5.46
N GLU A 77 6.74 11.48 5.70
CA GLU A 77 6.24 11.94 6.99
C GLU A 77 6.51 10.92 8.11
N VAL A 78 6.26 9.63 7.87
CA VAL A 78 6.56 8.57 8.85
C VAL A 78 8.06 8.54 9.14
N VAL A 79 8.89 8.47 8.10
CA VAL A 79 10.35 8.41 8.24
C VAL A 79 10.87 9.61 9.02
N SER A 80 10.30 10.80 8.78
CA SER A 80 10.67 12.02 9.49
C SER A 80 10.41 11.96 11.01
N LYS A 81 9.43 11.14 11.44
CA LYS A 81 9.08 10.93 12.85
C LYS A 81 9.89 9.80 13.51
N LEU A 82 10.66 9.01 12.75
CA LEU A 82 11.49 7.91 13.25
C LEU A 82 12.90 8.36 13.65
N ARG A 83 13.02 9.52 14.28
CA ARG A 83 14.31 10.07 14.73
C ARG A 83 14.21 10.72 16.10
N LEU A 84 15.36 10.85 16.77
CA LEU A 84 15.52 11.73 17.93
C LEU A 84 16.04 13.11 17.51
N THR A 85 17.22 13.16 16.88
CA THR A 85 17.89 14.41 16.46
C THR A 85 18.13 14.44 14.96
N LEU A 86 18.99 13.55 14.46
CA LEU A 86 19.43 13.53 13.07
C LEU A 86 18.35 12.98 12.13
N PRO A 87 18.21 13.52 10.92
CA PRO A 87 17.32 12.96 9.92
C PRO A 87 17.83 11.58 9.42
N CYS A 88 16.90 10.73 8.99
CA CYS A 88 17.23 9.50 8.28
C CYS A 88 17.77 9.86 6.88
N THR A 89 18.90 9.26 6.49
CA THR A 89 19.53 9.48 5.18
C THR A 89 19.05 8.50 4.10
N PHE A 90 18.34 7.44 4.50
CA PHE A 90 17.81 6.43 3.57
C PHE A 90 16.49 6.88 2.95
N ASP A 91 16.42 6.85 1.63
CA ASP A 91 15.21 7.11 0.85
C ASP A 91 14.38 5.82 0.70
N VAL A 92 13.29 5.73 1.49
CA VAL A 92 12.34 4.60 1.47
C VAL A 92 11.48 4.56 0.21
N ASN A 93 11.28 5.70 -0.45
CA ASN A 93 10.46 5.74 -1.64
C ASN A 93 11.16 5.08 -2.82
N LYS A 94 12.50 5.08 -2.86
CA LYS A 94 13.28 4.43 -3.92
C LYS A 94 12.99 2.92 -4.04
N PRO A 95 13.10 2.07 -3.00
CA PRO A 95 12.71 0.67 -3.13
C PRO A 95 11.23 0.46 -3.46
N ILE A 96 10.32 1.30 -2.93
CA ILE A 96 8.89 1.20 -3.24
C ILE A 96 8.64 1.42 -4.74
N GLN A 97 9.31 2.41 -5.34
CA GLN A 97 9.25 2.65 -6.79
C GLN A 97 9.82 1.48 -7.59
N ILE A 98 10.94 0.89 -7.15
CA ILE A 98 11.53 -0.29 -7.82
C ILE A 98 10.56 -1.47 -7.78
N ILE A 99 9.96 -1.74 -6.61
CA ILE A 99 8.96 -2.78 -6.42
C ILE A 99 7.77 -2.51 -7.34
N SER A 100 7.23 -1.28 -7.33
CA SER A 100 6.11 -0.86 -8.17
C SER A 100 6.36 -1.17 -9.65
N LYS A 101 7.49 -0.69 -10.19
CA LYS A 101 7.85 -0.88 -11.61
C LYS A 101 7.99 -2.36 -11.96
N ARG A 102 8.69 -3.14 -11.12
CA ARG A 102 8.90 -4.56 -11.37
C ARG A 102 7.59 -5.35 -11.32
N TYR A 103 6.69 -4.96 -10.43
CA TYR A 103 5.44 -5.66 -10.18
C TYR A 103 4.35 -5.33 -11.21
N PHE A 104 4.43 -4.17 -11.86
CA PHE A 104 3.43 -3.63 -12.78
C PHE A 104 2.98 -4.63 -13.85
N LYS A 105 3.91 -5.19 -14.63
CA LYS A 105 3.58 -6.09 -15.75
C LYS A 105 2.82 -7.33 -15.27
N ALA A 106 3.35 -8.03 -14.27
CA ALA A 106 2.70 -9.21 -13.68
C ALA A 106 1.31 -8.86 -13.12
N LEU A 107 1.16 -7.70 -12.48
CA LEU A 107 -0.12 -7.27 -11.93
C LEU A 107 -1.16 -6.94 -13.02
N VAL A 108 -0.76 -6.26 -14.11
CA VAL A 108 -1.64 -5.99 -15.26
C VAL A 108 -2.14 -7.30 -15.88
N GLY A 109 -1.23 -8.24 -16.16
CA GLY A 109 -1.60 -9.55 -16.67
C GLY A 109 -2.53 -10.29 -15.73
N PHE A 110 -2.23 -10.31 -14.43
CA PHE A 110 -3.06 -10.94 -13.41
C PHE A 110 -4.48 -10.37 -13.38
N LEU A 111 -4.62 -9.04 -13.41
CA LEU A 111 -5.92 -8.36 -13.37
C LEU A 111 -6.72 -8.57 -14.66
N TYR A 112 -6.05 -8.65 -15.81
CA TYR A 112 -6.69 -9.04 -17.06
C TYR A 112 -7.20 -10.49 -16.99
N LEU A 113 -6.39 -11.40 -16.44
CA LEU A 113 -6.78 -12.79 -16.26
C LEU A 113 -7.96 -12.91 -15.28
N MET A 114 -7.97 -12.15 -14.19
CA MET A 114 -9.12 -12.07 -13.27
C MET A 114 -10.40 -11.64 -13.99
N LYS A 115 -10.32 -10.68 -14.92
CA LYS A 115 -11.46 -10.24 -15.74
C LYS A 115 -11.95 -11.34 -16.70
N LYS A 116 -11.01 -12.09 -17.28
CA LYS A 116 -11.28 -13.07 -18.34
C LYS A 116 -11.68 -14.44 -17.85
N ASN A 117 -10.97 -14.94 -16.85
CA ASN A 117 -11.10 -16.27 -16.31
C ASN A 117 -10.73 -16.23 -14.82
N ARG A 118 -11.70 -15.82 -14.01
CA ARG A 118 -11.53 -15.68 -12.56
C ARG A 118 -11.12 -16.99 -11.91
N ASP A 119 -11.72 -18.11 -12.31
CA ASP A 119 -11.45 -19.44 -11.73
C ASP A 119 -9.99 -19.87 -11.91
N LEU A 120 -9.38 -19.51 -13.04
CA LEU A 120 -7.96 -19.70 -13.25
C LEU A 120 -7.13 -18.73 -12.39
N ALA A 121 -7.47 -17.44 -12.41
CA ALA A 121 -6.71 -16.40 -11.74
C ALA A 121 -6.67 -16.56 -10.20
N ILE A 122 -7.76 -17.03 -9.56
CA ILE A 122 -7.80 -17.23 -8.10
C ILE A 122 -6.79 -18.27 -7.59
N ASN A 123 -6.29 -19.15 -8.47
CA ASN A 123 -5.26 -20.13 -8.12
C ASN A 123 -3.85 -19.53 -8.12
N ILE A 124 -3.69 -18.31 -8.65
CA ILE A 124 -2.41 -17.62 -8.75
C ILE A 124 -2.28 -16.63 -7.57
N ASP A 125 -1.43 -16.94 -6.59
CA ASP A 125 -1.06 -15.96 -5.56
C ASP A 125 -0.01 -14.99 -6.10
N ILE A 126 -0.48 -13.95 -6.79
CA ILE A 126 0.36 -12.89 -7.35
C ILE A 126 1.27 -12.24 -6.30
N HIS A 127 0.87 -12.22 -5.02
CA HIS A 127 1.61 -11.62 -3.92
C HIS A 127 2.65 -12.54 -3.27
N LYS A 128 2.70 -13.82 -3.66
CA LYS A 128 3.66 -14.80 -3.13
C LYS A 128 5.13 -14.35 -3.17
N PRO A 129 5.63 -13.68 -4.23
CA PRO A 129 7.01 -13.18 -4.27
C PRO A 129 7.29 -12.18 -3.15
N ILE A 130 6.39 -11.21 -2.95
CA ILE A 130 6.52 -10.19 -1.89
C ILE A 130 6.46 -10.84 -0.51
N LYS A 131 5.53 -11.79 -0.30
CA LYS A 131 5.36 -12.48 1.00
C LYS A 131 6.59 -13.28 1.43
N LYS A 132 7.37 -13.78 0.47
CA LYS A 132 8.58 -14.58 0.72
C LYS A 132 9.83 -13.74 1.02
N CYS A 133 9.89 -12.51 0.52
CA CYS A 133 11.07 -11.67 0.67
C CYS A 133 11.15 -10.98 2.04
N GLU A 134 12.35 -10.92 2.61
CA GLU A 134 12.62 -10.23 3.86
C GLU A 134 12.95 -8.74 3.65
N PHE A 135 11.96 -7.90 3.36
CA PHE A 135 12.19 -6.46 3.11
C PHE A 135 12.82 -5.70 4.28
N ARG A 136 12.76 -6.23 5.51
CA ARG A 136 13.54 -5.71 6.65
C ARG A 136 15.05 -5.71 6.36
N LYS A 137 15.54 -6.68 5.58
CA LYS A 137 16.95 -6.83 5.19
C LYS A 137 17.32 -6.00 3.94
N TYR A 138 16.38 -5.24 3.36
CA TYR A 138 16.69 -4.33 2.25
C TYR A 138 17.61 -3.19 2.69
N ILE A 139 17.57 -2.79 3.96
CA ILE A 139 18.35 -1.66 4.49
C ILE A 139 19.52 -2.19 5.31
N ASN A 140 20.74 -1.97 4.80
CA ASN A 140 21.99 -2.35 5.45
C ASN A 140 22.25 -1.53 6.71
N ASN A 141 23.29 -1.92 7.45
CA ASN A 141 23.65 -1.29 8.72
C ASN A 141 24.12 0.17 8.59
N ASP A 142 24.56 0.55 7.41
CA ASP A 142 25.10 1.85 7.01
C ASP A 142 24.08 2.67 6.18
N PHE A 143 22.80 2.28 6.21
CA PHE A 143 21.75 2.92 5.40
C PHE A 143 21.96 2.81 3.88
N THR A 144 22.73 1.82 3.40
CA THR A 144 22.76 1.46 1.98
C THR A 144 21.68 0.41 1.63
N SER A 145 21.36 0.29 0.35
CA SER A 145 20.42 -0.72 -0.16
C SER A 145 21.08 -2.09 -0.30
N ASN A 146 20.32 -3.14 0.01
CA ASN A 146 20.64 -4.54 -0.30
C ASN A 146 19.76 -5.00 -1.46
N ASP A 147 20.24 -4.76 -2.68
CA ASP A 147 19.48 -5.04 -3.90
C ASP A 147 19.22 -6.53 -4.15
N LYS A 148 19.87 -7.44 -3.39
CA LYS A 148 19.57 -8.88 -3.42
C LYS A 148 18.12 -9.20 -3.08
N ILE A 149 17.49 -8.40 -2.22
CA ILE A 149 16.06 -8.59 -1.88
C ILE A 149 15.16 -8.32 -3.09
N ILE A 150 15.51 -7.32 -3.92
CA ILE A 150 14.78 -7.03 -5.16
C ILE A 150 15.04 -8.09 -6.22
N GLN A 151 16.28 -8.58 -6.32
CA GLN A 151 16.63 -9.70 -7.21
C GLN A 151 15.85 -10.96 -6.83
N GLU A 152 15.80 -11.31 -5.55
CA GLU A 152 15.02 -12.44 -5.04
C GLU A 152 13.52 -12.30 -5.37
N MET A 153 12.93 -11.13 -5.08
CA MET A 153 11.54 -10.85 -5.43
C MET A 153 11.30 -11.01 -6.94
N THR A 154 12.24 -10.52 -7.75
CA THR A 154 12.18 -10.60 -9.22
C THR A 154 12.21 -12.05 -9.69
N SER A 155 13.16 -12.86 -9.22
CA SER A 155 13.28 -14.28 -9.58
C SER A 155 12.07 -15.11 -9.13
N LEU A 156 11.41 -14.72 -8.03
CA LEU A 156 10.17 -15.35 -7.57
C LEU A 156 8.95 -14.90 -8.39
N LEU A 157 8.96 -13.68 -8.94
CA LEU A 157 7.87 -13.12 -9.74
C LEU A 157 7.90 -13.61 -11.18
N GLU A 158 9.08 -13.84 -11.77
CA GLU A 158 9.24 -14.28 -13.16
C GLU A 158 8.41 -15.54 -13.52
N PRO A 159 8.44 -16.64 -12.74
CA PRO A 159 7.62 -17.81 -13.07
C PRO A 159 6.12 -17.52 -13.04
N ILE A 160 5.67 -16.68 -12.10
CA ILE A 160 4.26 -16.29 -11.97
C ILE A 160 3.85 -15.40 -13.15
N GLU A 161 4.70 -14.45 -13.53
CA GLU A 161 4.48 -13.62 -14.71
C GLU A 161 4.40 -14.49 -15.98
N ASN A 162 5.33 -15.43 -16.16
CA ASN A 162 5.32 -16.33 -17.31
C ASN A 162 4.06 -17.21 -17.35
N GLU A 163 3.62 -17.72 -16.19
CA GLU A 163 2.37 -18.48 -16.07
C GLU A 163 1.17 -17.63 -16.49
N ILE A 164 1.03 -16.41 -15.94
CA ILE A 164 -0.06 -15.48 -16.28
C ILE A 164 -0.09 -15.21 -17.79
N TYR A 165 1.05 -14.84 -18.36
CA TYR A 165 1.13 -14.44 -19.76
C TYR A 165 1.03 -15.64 -20.73
N SER A 166 1.17 -16.88 -20.26
CA SER A 166 0.84 -18.07 -21.06
C SER A 166 -0.64 -18.17 -21.44
N TYR A 167 -1.52 -17.46 -20.71
CA TYR A 167 -2.97 -17.41 -20.95
C TYR A 167 -3.43 -16.15 -21.67
N ILE A 168 -2.52 -15.24 -22.03
CA ILE A 168 -2.84 -13.91 -22.55
C ILE A 168 -2.27 -13.74 -23.95
N ASP A 169 -3.13 -13.46 -24.93
CA ASP A 169 -2.67 -12.93 -26.21
C ASP A 169 -2.39 -11.43 -26.06
N GLU A 170 -1.12 -11.08 -25.85
CA GLU A 170 -0.65 -9.70 -25.69
C GLU A 170 -0.89 -8.84 -26.94
N ARG A 171 -1.08 -9.45 -28.12
CA ARG A 171 -1.34 -8.74 -29.38
C ARG A 171 -2.82 -8.46 -29.59
N SER A 172 -3.68 -9.01 -28.74
CA SER A 172 -5.12 -8.79 -28.85
C SER A 172 -5.49 -7.33 -28.59
N ILE A 173 -6.45 -6.85 -29.36
CA ILE A 173 -7.05 -5.51 -29.17
C ILE A 173 -7.67 -5.40 -27.77
N GLU A 174 -8.21 -6.50 -27.27
CA GLU A 174 -8.85 -6.54 -25.96
C GLU A 174 -7.85 -6.35 -24.81
N PHE A 175 -6.70 -7.04 -24.86
CA PHE A 175 -5.65 -6.83 -23.87
C PHE A 175 -5.14 -5.38 -23.92
N SER A 176 -4.89 -4.85 -25.11
CA SER A 176 -4.46 -3.46 -25.29
C SER A 176 -5.47 -2.46 -24.72
N SER A 177 -6.77 -2.68 -24.96
CA SER A 177 -7.85 -1.85 -24.41
C SER A 177 -7.93 -1.94 -22.88
N PHE A 178 -7.72 -3.13 -22.31
CA PHE A 178 -7.66 -3.32 -20.87
C PHE A 178 -6.48 -2.57 -20.24
N VAL A 179 -5.29 -2.63 -20.84
CA VAL A 179 -4.11 -1.88 -20.37
C VAL A 179 -4.39 -0.38 -20.37
N GLU A 180 -5.02 0.14 -21.42
CA GLU A 180 -5.40 1.56 -21.49
C GLU A 180 -6.42 1.93 -20.39
N GLN A 181 -7.43 1.09 -20.17
CA GLN A 181 -8.42 1.28 -19.10
C GLN A 181 -7.76 1.28 -17.71
N ALA A 182 -6.86 0.33 -17.45
CA ALA A 182 -6.14 0.22 -16.20
C ALA A 182 -5.25 1.45 -15.95
N ASN A 183 -4.53 1.93 -16.97
CA ASN A 183 -3.74 3.15 -16.91
C ASN A 183 -4.60 4.39 -16.57
N ARG A 184 -5.78 4.53 -17.17
CA ARG A 184 -6.73 5.62 -16.87
C ARG A 184 -7.26 5.56 -15.43
N LYS A 185 -7.38 4.34 -14.87
CA LYS A 185 -7.72 4.11 -13.45
C LYS A 185 -6.52 4.28 -12.50
N GLY A 186 -5.35 4.66 -13.04
CA GLY A 186 -4.17 4.98 -12.24
C GLY A 186 -3.25 3.79 -11.97
N LEU A 187 -3.49 2.60 -12.54
CA LEU A 187 -2.52 1.50 -12.51
C LEU A 187 -1.42 1.78 -13.55
N LYS A 188 -0.28 2.30 -13.09
CA LYS A 188 0.91 2.63 -13.88
C LYS A 188 2.15 2.05 -13.21
N GLU A 189 3.29 2.07 -13.89
CA GLU A 189 4.54 1.54 -13.35
C GLU A 189 4.95 2.14 -11.99
N ASP A 190 4.76 3.44 -11.81
CA ASP A 190 5.14 4.19 -10.60
C ASP A 190 4.11 4.12 -9.46
N SER A 191 2.89 3.66 -9.77
CA SER A 191 1.77 3.59 -8.84
C SER A 191 1.25 2.16 -8.59
N ALA A 192 1.75 1.15 -9.30
CA ALA A 192 1.36 -0.25 -9.17
C ALA A 192 1.46 -0.79 -7.73
N TYR A 193 2.39 -0.28 -6.91
CA TYR A 193 2.47 -0.67 -5.49
C TYR A 193 1.18 -0.38 -4.72
N ARG A 194 0.37 0.60 -5.13
CA ARG A 194 -0.92 0.95 -4.52
C ARG A 194 -2.01 -0.07 -4.84
N PHE A 195 -1.76 -0.96 -5.79
CA PHE A 195 -2.66 -2.04 -6.18
C PHE A 195 -2.23 -3.39 -5.58
N ILE A 196 -1.15 -3.42 -4.80
CA ILE A 196 -0.83 -4.57 -3.93
C ILE A 196 -1.85 -4.62 -2.80
N SER A 197 -2.22 -5.83 -2.37
CA SER A 197 -3.11 -6.01 -1.22
C SER A 197 -2.65 -5.20 -0.01
N GLY A 198 -3.58 -4.48 0.64
CA GLY A 198 -3.28 -3.55 1.73
C GLY A 198 -2.44 -4.19 2.84
N HIS A 199 -2.80 -5.41 3.25
CA HIS A 199 -2.03 -6.18 4.22
C HIS A 199 -0.65 -6.57 3.72
N VAL A 200 -0.52 -6.99 2.46
CA VAL A 200 0.80 -7.34 1.89
C VAL A 200 1.69 -6.10 1.79
N LEU A 201 1.16 -4.98 1.29
CA LEU A 201 1.87 -3.71 1.20
C LEU A 201 2.34 -3.25 2.60
N ASN A 202 1.45 -3.28 3.58
CA ASN A 202 1.76 -2.84 4.93
C ASN A 202 2.71 -3.80 5.66
N ASP A 203 2.36 -5.07 5.75
CA ASP A 203 3.00 -6.03 6.66
C ASP A 203 4.26 -6.65 6.08
N ASN A 204 4.36 -6.79 4.74
CA ASN A 204 5.53 -7.40 4.09
C ASN A 204 6.53 -6.36 3.56
N ILE A 205 6.08 -5.17 3.15
CA ILE A 205 6.97 -4.15 2.56
C ILE A 205 7.24 -3.02 3.56
N LEU A 206 6.20 -2.23 3.88
CA LEU A 206 6.38 -0.96 4.58
C LEU A 206 6.79 -1.12 6.04
N LEU A 207 6.04 -1.88 6.83
CA LEU A 207 6.30 -2.06 8.25
C LEU A 207 7.69 -2.68 8.50
N PRO A 208 8.14 -3.70 7.75
CA PRO A 208 9.50 -4.22 7.87
C PRO A 208 10.60 -3.19 7.58
N MET A 209 10.46 -2.40 6.50
CA MET A 209 11.45 -1.35 6.17
C MET A 209 11.45 -0.22 7.21
N LEU A 210 10.28 0.26 7.61
CA LEU A 210 10.16 1.34 8.61
C LEU A 210 10.64 0.88 9.99
N ALA A 211 10.36 -0.37 10.40
CA ALA A 211 10.90 -0.94 11.63
C ALA A 211 12.43 -1.07 11.57
N ARG A 212 13.00 -1.38 10.40
CA ARG A 212 14.45 -1.41 10.20
C ARG A 212 15.06 -0.02 10.34
N ILE A 213 14.44 1.00 9.76
CA ILE A 213 14.89 2.41 9.88
C ILE A 213 14.87 2.84 11.34
N LYS A 214 13.75 2.63 12.03
CA LYS A 214 13.62 2.94 13.47
C LYS A 214 14.78 2.34 14.27
N PHE A 215 15.08 1.06 14.04
CA PHE A 215 16.18 0.36 14.71
C PHE A 215 17.56 0.98 14.39
N LEU A 216 17.81 1.32 13.12
CA LEU A 216 19.08 1.91 12.70
C LEU A 216 19.27 3.32 13.26
N MET A 217 18.20 4.13 13.27
CA MET A 217 18.17 5.46 13.86
C MET A 217 18.45 5.41 15.36
N GLU A 218 17.80 4.50 16.08
CA GLU A 218 18.08 4.26 17.51
C GLU A 218 19.54 3.89 17.75
N ARG A 219 20.08 2.96 16.96
CA ARG A 219 21.47 2.55 17.07
C ARG A 219 22.45 3.68 16.77
N GLN A 220 22.15 4.53 15.79
CA GLN A 220 22.96 5.70 15.46
C GLN A 220 22.97 6.70 16.61
N SER A 221 21.81 6.99 17.21
CA SER A 221 21.71 7.84 18.40
C SER A 221 22.48 7.27 19.59
N LEU A 222 22.46 5.95 19.82
CA LEU A 222 23.22 5.34 20.90
C LEU A 222 24.75 5.40 20.66
N ARG A 223 25.19 5.26 19.40
CA ARG A 223 26.61 5.35 19.05
C ARG A 223 27.17 6.75 19.27
N SER A 224 26.40 7.81 19.02
CA SER A 224 26.88 9.18 19.26
C SER A 224 27.14 9.44 20.74
N ILE A 225 26.37 8.84 21.66
CA ILE A 225 26.62 8.95 23.11
C ILE A 225 27.92 8.24 23.52
N ALA A 226 28.25 7.12 22.87
CA ALA A 226 29.48 6.40 23.19
C ALA A 226 30.73 7.28 22.98
N SER A 227 30.71 8.13 21.95
CA SER A 227 31.78 9.08 21.62
C SER A 227 31.77 10.38 22.43
N GLU A 228 30.76 10.65 23.25
CA GLU A 228 30.71 11.88 24.06
C GLU A 228 31.64 11.80 25.27
N ASP A 229 32.33 12.91 25.58
CA ASP A 229 33.19 13.04 26.76
C ASP A 229 32.36 13.57 27.94
N THR A 230 31.74 12.66 28.68
CA THR A 230 30.90 12.97 29.85
C THR A 230 30.96 11.83 30.88
N SER A 231 30.48 12.10 32.09
CA SER A 231 30.49 11.12 33.19
C SER A 231 29.70 9.85 32.86
N ARG A 232 30.07 8.73 33.49
CA ARG A 232 29.36 7.44 33.29
C ARG A 232 27.87 7.54 33.65
N GLU A 233 27.55 8.30 34.70
CA GLU A 233 26.17 8.54 35.13
C GLU A 233 25.39 9.31 34.06
N ASN A 234 25.97 10.39 33.51
CA ASN A 234 25.37 11.15 32.42
C ASN A 234 25.13 10.27 31.19
N LYS A 235 26.11 9.44 30.80
CA LYS A 235 25.94 8.49 29.67
C LYS A 235 24.77 7.52 29.91
N SER A 236 24.64 6.98 31.12
CA SER A 236 23.54 6.08 31.49
C SER A 236 22.17 6.76 31.35
N ASN A 237 22.07 8.00 31.83
CA ASN A 237 20.85 8.80 31.75
C ASN A 237 20.48 9.11 30.28
N MET A 238 21.45 9.48 29.45
CA MET A 238 21.23 9.76 28.02
C MET A 238 20.82 8.51 27.24
N ILE A 239 21.47 7.36 27.50
CA ILE A 239 21.09 6.08 26.88
C ILE A 239 19.64 5.72 27.23
N SER A 240 19.25 5.91 28.49
CA SER A 240 17.88 5.64 28.95
C SER A 240 16.87 6.56 28.27
N ALA A 241 17.18 7.86 28.16
CA ALA A 241 16.34 8.83 27.46
C ALA A 241 16.15 8.48 25.98
N ILE A 242 17.23 8.08 25.28
CA ILE A 242 17.16 7.63 23.87
C ILE A 242 16.23 6.42 23.74
N LYS A 243 16.43 5.39 24.56
CA LYS A 243 15.60 4.17 24.51
C LYS A 243 14.14 4.48 24.77
N ASN A 244 13.83 5.35 25.73
CA ASN A 244 12.46 5.76 26.04
C ASN A 244 11.83 6.51 24.85
N HIS A 245 12.55 7.46 24.23
CA HIS A 245 12.05 8.16 23.03
C HIS A 245 11.69 7.20 21.89
N TYR A 246 12.59 6.30 21.51
CA TYR A 246 12.32 5.35 20.43
C TYR A 246 11.24 4.32 20.81
N ARG A 247 11.09 4.00 22.09
CA ARG A 247 10.02 3.14 22.59
C ARG A 247 8.66 3.83 22.50
N ASP A 248 8.57 5.07 22.95
CA ASP A 248 7.29 5.74 23.23
C ASP A 248 6.81 6.62 22.08
N ASN A 249 7.73 7.34 21.42
CA ASN A 249 7.42 8.34 20.39
C ASN A 249 7.61 7.80 18.96
N CYS A 250 8.51 6.83 18.75
CA CYS A 250 8.81 6.27 17.41
C CYS A 250 8.11 4.92 17.15
N LYS A 251 6.92 4.69 17.71
CA LYS A 251 6.11 3.48 17.44
C LYS A 251 5.56 3.53 16.01
N VAL A 252 6.21 2.82 15.09
CA VAL A 252 5.86 2.81 13.65
C VAL A 252 4.36 2.60 13.40
N LYS A 253 3.77 1.55 13.99
CA LYS A 253 2.34 1.25 13.83
C LYS A 253 1.46 2.41 14.30
N THR A 254 1.74 2.98 15.47
CA THR A 254 1.01 4.14 16.01
C THR A 254 1.10 5.34 15.08
N ILE A 255 2.30 5.64 14.56
CA ILE A 255 2.48 6.75 13.61
C ILE A 255 1.62 6.52 12.36
N ILE A 256 1.65 5.31 11.79
CA ILE A 256 0.86 4.93 10.61
C ILE A 256 -0.65 5.08 10.86
N THR A 257 -1.15 4.60 12.01
CA THR A 257 -2.59 4.67 12.34
C THR A 257 -3.11 6.11 12.38
N HIS A 258 -2.27 7.08 12.77
CA HIS A 258 -2.63 8.50 12.83
C HIS A 258 -2.32 9.27 11.54
N LEU A 259 -1.91 8.59 10.46
CA LEU A 259 -1.74 9.25 9.16
C LEU A 259 -3.10 9.60 8.56
N ASN A 260 -3.20 10.86 8.15
CA ASN A 260 -4.28 11.33 7.28
C ASN A 260 -3.88 11.18 5.81
N LEU A 261 -4.88 11.12 4.92
CA LEU A 261 -4.66 11.17 3.48
C LEU A 261 -3.92 12.47 3.09
N CYS A 262 -3.05 12.37 2.09
CA CYS A 262 -2.39 13.54 1.51
C CYS A 262 -3.36 14.24 0.55
N ALA A 263 -3.82 15.45 0.87
CA ALA A 263 -4.82 16.17 0.05
C ALA A 263 -4.40 16.34 -1.42
N ASN A 264 -3.10 16.51 -1.67
CA ASN A 264 -2.55 16.71 -3.02
C ASN A 264 -2.23 15.40 -3.76
N ASP A 265 -2.42 14.24 -3.13
CA ASP A 265 -2.23 12.93 -3.76
C ASP A 265 -3.30 12.64 -4.82
N GLU A 266 -2.94 11.86 -5.83
CA GLU A 266 -3.83 11.51 -6.95
C GLU A 266 -5.14 10.86 -6.48
N ILE A 267 -5.06 9.93 -5.51
CA ILE A 267 -6.26 9.25 -5.00
C ILE A 267 -7.15 10.21 -4.23
N SER A 268 -6.57 11.08 -3.39
CA SER A 268 -7.35 12.11 -2.69
C SER A 268 -8.06 13.01 -3.69
N LYS A 269 -7.39 13.43 -4.77
CA LYS A 269 -8.00 14.25 -5.83
C LYS A 269 -9.13 13.50 -6.54
N MET A 270 -8.99 12.21 -6.80
CA MET A 270 -10.06 11.39 -7.40
C MET A 270 -11.27 11.27 -6.48
N ILE A 271 -11.04 11.02 -5.18
CA ILE A 271 -12.11 10.96 -4.18
C ILE A 271 -12.81 12.33 -4.07
N HIS A 272 -12.04 13.42 -3.95
CA HIS A 272 -12.59 14.78 -3.89
C HIS A 272 -13.41 15.11 -5.14
N SER A 273 -12.89 14.83 -6.34
CA SER A 273 -13.59 15.05 -7.60
C SER A 273 -14.92 14.30 -7.64
N LYS A 274 -14.93 13.02 -7.20
CA LYS A 274 -16.15 12.21 -7.15
C LYS A 274 -17.17 12.78 -6.15
N VAL A 275 -16.73 13.21 -4.97
CA VAL A 275 -17.61 13.83 -3.96
C VAL A 275 -18.16 15.17 -4.48
N SER A 276 -17.34 16.00 -5.11
CA SER A 276 -17.77 17.28 -5.70
C SER A 276 -18.70 17.12 -6.91
N ALA A 277 -18.72 15.96 -7.57
CA ALA A 277 -19.68 15.70 -8.64
C ALA A 277 -21.09 15.34 -8.12
N ILE A 278 -21.20 15.00 -6.83
CA ILE A 278 -22.48 14.66 -6.18
C ILE A 278 -23.17 15.91 -5.62
N HIS A 279 -22.41 16.95 -5.28
CA HIS A 279 -22.85 18.16 -4.57
C HIS A 279 -22.43 19.43 -5.31
#